data_AF-A0A380EME3-F1
#
_entry.id   AF-A0A380EME3-F1
#
_cell.length_a   1.000
_cell.length_b   1.000
_cell.length_c   1.000
_cell.angle_alpha   90.00
_cell.angle_beta   90.00
_cell.angle_gamma   90.00
#
_symmetry.space_group_name_H-M   'P 1'
#
loop_
_entity.id
_entity.type
_entity.pdbx_description
1 polymer ?
#
loop_
_entity_poly.entity_id
_entity_poly.type
_entity_poly.pdbx_seq_one_letter_code
_entity_poly.pdbx_strand_id
1 'polypeptide(L)'
;MDEQQWTGQLDLTVFFDGNRSVSRDIFFEKALKVIRPVYLNQSTIPTFYIVNVGGGYLDGDRYRMNVNVEDNAKVTLTSQGATKIYKTPSNHVSSIKLLI
;
A
#
# COMPACT_ATOMS: atom_id res chain seq x y z
N MET A 1 -5.50 -11.01 22.85
CA MET A 1 -5.13 -11.20 21.43
C MET A 1 -3.94 -10.30 21.21
N ASP A 2 -2.74 -10.85 21.05
CA ASP A 2 -1.58 -10.04 20.73
C ASP A 2 -1.85 -9.36 19.38
N GLU A 3 -1.88 -8.03 19.37
CA GLU A 3 -1.89 -7.28 18.12
C GLU A 3 -0.68 -7.72 17.31
N GLN A 4 -0.91 -8.26 16.12
CA GLN A 4 0.18 -8.62 15.24
C GLN A 4 0.97 -7.36 14.90
N GLN A 5 2.20 -7.27 15.41
CA GLN A 5 3.04 -6.10 15.24
C GLN A 5 3.53 -6.02 13.78
N TRP A 6 2.85 -5.24 12.96
CA TRP A 6 3.28 -4.98 11.57
C TRP A 6 4.57 -4.15 11.55
N THR A 7 5.56 -4.54 10.73
CA THR A 7 6.70 -3.70 10.35
C THR A 7 6.22 -2.51 9.51
N GLY A 8 5.19 -2.71 8.69
CA GLY A 8 4.53 -1.65 7.95
C GLY A 8 3.11 -2.04 7.58
N GLN A 9 2.18 -1.10 7.71
CA GLN A 9 0.79 -1.30 7.35
C GLN A 9 0.24 -0.12 6.56
N LEU A 10 -0.68 -0.41 5.65
CA LEU A 10 -1.36 0.58 4.81
C LEU A 10 -2.81 0.14 4.56
N ASP A 11 -3.74 1.07 4.73
CA ASP A 11 -5.12 0.96 4.26
C ASP A 11 -5.44 2.15 3.36
N LEU A 12 -6.08 1.87 2.23
CA LEU A 12 -6.48 2.87 1.26
C LEU A 12 -7.84 2.50 0.69
N THR A 13 -8.81 3.42 0.79
CA THR A 13 -10.08 3.28 0.11
C THR A 13 -10.15 4.24 -1.07
N VAL A 14 -10.59 3.75 -2.23
CA VAL A 14 -10.86 4.57 -3.42
C VAL A 14 -12.33 4.41 -3.80
N PHE A 15 -13.02 5.53 -3.98
CA PHE A 15 -14.42 5.58 -4.37
C PHE A 15 -14.63 6.52 -5.57
N PHE A 16 -15.74 6.38 -6.28
CA PHE A 16 -16.13 7.28 -7.37
C PHE A 16 -17.03 8.40 -6.83
N ASP A 17 -16.65 9.66 -7.02
CA ASP A 17 -17.40 10.83 -6.50
C ASP A 17 -18.53 11.32 -7.43
N GLY A 18 -18.80 10.60 -8.51
CA GLY A 18 -19.72 11.01 -9.58
C GLY A 18 -19.02 11.62 -10.80
N ASN A 19 -17.76 12.03 -10.67
CA ASN A 19 -16.96 12.59 -11.75
C ASN A 19 -15.63 11.83 -11.94
N ARG A 20 -14.94 11.50 -10.85
CA ARG A 20 -13.66 10.80 -10.87
C ARG A 20 -13.48 9.88 -9.67
N SER A 21 -12.49 9.01 -9.76
CA SER A 21 -12.07 8.20 -8.62
C SER A 21 -11.22 9.03 -7.67
N VAL A 22 -11.51 8.97 -6.37
CA VAL A 22 -10.87 9.73 -5.31
C VAL A 22 -10.61 8.83 -4.09
N SER A 23 -9.61 9.17 -3.28
CA SER A 23 -9.30 8.41 -2.06
C SER A 23 -9.97 8.97 -0.82
N ARG A 24 -10.35 8.06 0.08
CA ARG A 24 -10.70 8.34 1.48
C ARG A 24 -10.04 7.32 2.41
N ASP A 25 -10.18 7.54 3.71
CA ASP A 25 -9.76 6.58 4.75
C ASP A 25 -8.33 6.07 4.54
N ILE A 26 -7.40 7.01 4.31
CA ILE A 26 -6.00 6.69 4.09
C ILE A 26 -5.32 6.54 5.43
N PHE A 27 -4.83 5.33 5.72
CA PHE A 27 -4.01 5.04 6.87
C PHE A 27 -2.71 4.39 6.43
N PHE A 28 -1.60 4.78 7.06
CA PHE A 28 -0.33 4.10 6.89
C PHE A 28 0.55 4.34 8.12
N GLU A 29 1.42 3.38 8.41
CA GLU A 29 2.30 3.46 9.56
C GLU A 29 3.64 2.76 9.31
N LYS A 30 4.65 3.20 10.08
CA LYS A 30 6.00 2.63 10.12
C LYS A 30 6.65 2.61 8.74
N ALA A 31 7.02 1.43 8.25
CA ALA A 31 7.81 1.27 7.04
C ALA A 31 7.02 1.52 5.73
N LEU A 32 5.69 1.51 5.75
CA LEU A 32 4.88 1.83 4.56
C LEU A 32 4.41 3.28 4.58
N LYS A 33 4.50 3.93 3.42
CA LYS A 33 3.99 5.27 3.17
C LYS A 33 3.25 5.30 1.83
N VAL A 34 2.22 6.14 1.75
CA VAL A 34 1.57 6.49 0.48
C VAL A 34 1.81 7.96 0.19
N ILE A 35 2.28 8.24 -1.03
CA ILE A 35 2.43 9.62 -1.51
C ILE A 35 1.06 10.11 -1.99
N ARG A 36 0.79 11.41 -1.82
CA ARG A 36 -0.39 12.07 -2.37
C ARG A 36 -0.59 11.68 -3.84
N PRO A 37 -1.81 11.28 -4.25
CA PRO A 37 -2.03 10.79 -5.60
C PRO A 37 -1.86 11.89 -6.64
N VAL A 38 -1.45 11.48 -7.84
CA VAL A 38 -1.41 12.32 -9.03
C VAL A 38 -2.38 11.78 -10.08
N TYR A 39 -3.00 12.66 -10.85
CA TYR A 39 -3.86 12.31 -11.97
C TYR A 39 -3.08 12.53 -13.26
N LEU A 40 -2.65 11.44 -13.89
CA LEU A 40 -1.78 11.49 -15.07
C LEU A 40 -2.60 11.82 -16.32
N ASN A 41 -2.07 12.67 -17.20
CA ASN A 41 -2.66 13.00 -18.51
C ASN A 41 -4.16 13.39 -18.44
N GLN A 42 -4.55 14.19 -17.43
CA GLN A 42 -5.93 14.60 -17.20
C GLN A 42 -6.91 13.42 -16.97
N SER A 43 -6.40 12.25 -16.58
CA SER A 43 -7.20 11.07 -16.23
C SER A 43 -8.09 11.33 -15.01
N THR A 44 -9.22 10.63 -14.94
CA THR A 44 -10.09 10.56 -13.76
C THR A 44 -9.68 9.46 -12.77
N ILE A 45 -8.54 8.79 -13.03
CA ILE A 45 -8.01 7.69 -12.23
C ILE A 45 -6.80 8.21 -11.42
N PRO A 46 -6.82 8.11 -10.08
CA PRO A 46 -5.69 8.49 -9.25
C PRO A 46 -4.57 7.45 -9.35
N THR A 47 -3.34 7.94 -9.48
CA THR A 47 -2.12 7.13 -9.41
C THR A 47 -1.45 7.35 -8.07
N PHE A 48 -1.34 6.29 -7.28
CA PHE A 48 -0.64 6.27 -6.00
C PHE A 48 0.75 5.66 -6.15
N TYR A 49 1.70 6.26 -5.45
CA TYR A 49 3.04 5.71 -5.26
C TYR A 49 3.15 5.19 -3.83
N ILE A 50 3.30 3.88 -3.69
CA ILE A 50 3.56 3.21 -2.42
C ILE A 50 5.07 3.15 -2.21
N VAL A 51 5.49 3.63 -1.05
CA VAL A 51 6.88 3.70 -0.63
C VAL A 51 7.10 2.78 0.55
N ASN A 52 8.12 1.94 0.45
CA ASN A 52 8.72 1.32 1.62
C ASN A 52 9.93 2.18 2.00
N VAL A 53 9.89 2.83 3.17
CA VAL A 53 11.01 3.69 3.61
C VAL A 53 12.24 2.89 4.05
N GLY A 54 12.12 1.58 4.23
CA GLY A 54 13.24 0.68 4.46
C GLY A 54 13.98 0.32 3.17
N GLY A 55 15.24 -0.12 3.29
CA GLY A 55 16.05 -0.59 2.15
C GLY A 55 15.62 -1.93 1.55
N GLY A 56 14.61 -2.58 2.13
CA GLY A 56 14.10 -3.91 1.80
C GLY A 56 13.51 -4.58 3.04
N TYR A 57 13.14 -5.85 2.92
CA TYR A 57 12.58 -6.65 4.01
C TYR A 57 13.69 -7.41 4.74
N LEU A 58 13.64 -7.39 6.07
CA LEU A 58 14.59 -8.02 6.99
C LEU A 58 13.96 -9.22 7.72
N ASP A 59 14.81 -10.00 8.39
CA ASP A 59 14.41 -11.18 9.18
C ASP A 59 13.23 -10.88 10.11
N GLY A 60 12.15 -11.67 10.00
CA GLY A 60 10.95 -11.51 10.80
C GLY A 60 9.99 -10.38 10.40
N ASP A 61 10.25 -9.63 9.32
CA ASP A 61 9.37 -8.53 8.94
C ASP A 61 7.95 -8.99 8.54
N ARG A 62 6.97 -8.16 8.88
CA ARG A 62 5.54 -8.38 8.59
C ARG A 62 4.95 -7.14 7.95
N TYR A 63 4.41 -7.26 6.74
CA TYR A 63 3.76 -6.16 6.03
C TYR A 63 2.30 -6.47 5.69
N ARG A 64 1.43 -5.47 5.85
CA ARG A 64 0.02 -5.52 5.42
C ARG A 64 -0.30 -4.34 4.52
N MET A 65 -0.99 -4.60 3.42
CA MET A 65 -1.58 -3.58 2.58
C MET A 65 -3.00 -4.01 2.23
N ASN A 66 -3.97 -3.19 2.61
CA ASN A 66 -5.35 -3.34 2.17
C ASN A 66 -5.70 -2.17 1.27
N VAL A 67 -6.21 -2.48 0.09
CA VAL A 67 -6.79 -1.50 -0.82
C VAL A 67 -8.22 -1.92 -1.10
N ASN A 68 -9.16 -1.04 -0.78
CA ASN A 68 -10.57 -1.19 -1.08
C ASN A 68 -10.93 -0.28 -2.25
N VAL A 69 -11.41 -0.85 -3.36
CA VAL A 69 -11.83 -0.11 -4.54
C VAL A 69 -13.34 -0.30 -4.71
N GLU A 70 -14.09 0.74 -4.37
CA GLU A 70 -15.55 0.69 -4.38
C GLU A 70 -16.12 0.67 -5.80
N ASP A 71 -17.43 0.41 -5.90
CA ASP A 71 -18.13 0.32 -7.17
C ASP A 71 -17.87 1.54 -8.06
N ASN A 72 -17.56 1.26 -9.33
CA ASN A 72 -17.22 2.24 -10.37
C ASN A 72 -15.92 3.04 -10.14
N ALA A 73 -15.21 2.80 -9.03
CA ALA A 73 -13.91 3.39 -8.80
C ALA A 73 -12.81 2.66 -9.57
N LYS A 74 -11.74 3.38 -9.88
CA LYS A 74 -10.55 2.87 -10.53
C LYS A 74 -9.34 3.46 -9.83
N VAL A 75 -8.24 2.71 -9.77
CA VAL A 75 -7.00 3.17 -9.15
C VAL A 75 -5.80 2.61 -9.91
N THR A 76 -4.74 3.41 -10.03
CA THR A 76 -3.42 2.92 -10.42
C THR A 76 -2.52 2.92 -9.19
N LEU A 77 -1.94 1.76 -8.86
CA LEU A 77 -1.02 1.60 -7.76
C LEU A 77 0.35 1.21 -8.30
N THR A 78 1.38 1.98 -7.93
CA THR A 78 2.76 1.67 -8.27
C THR A 78 3.62 1.62 -7.01
N SER A 79 4.67 0.82 -7.05
CA SER A 79 5.66 0.74 -5.97
C SER A 79 7.04 1.14 -6.48
N GLN A 80 7.97 1.42 -5.58
CA GLN A 80 9.32 1.91 -5.90
C GLN A 80 10.22 0.92 -6.66
N GLY A 81 9.72 -0.26 -7.03
CA GLY A 81 10.43 -1.27 -7.82
C GLY A 81 10.47 -2.62 -7.11
N ALA A 82 11.46 -3.44 -7.49
CA ALA A 82 11.64 -4.76 -6.91
C ALA A 82 11.92 -4.65 -5.40
N THR A 83 11.21 -5.47 -4.61
CA THR A 83 11.45 -5.56 -3.18
C THR A 83 12.66 -6.46 -2.92
N LYS A 84 13.69 -5.91 -2.28
CA LYS A 84 14.84 -6.69 -1.82
C LYS A 84 14.45 -7.41 -0.53
N ILE A 85 14.69 -8.73 -0.50
CA ILE A 85 14.56 -9.54 0.71
C ILE A 85 15.98 -9.93 1.12
N TYR A 86 16.38 -9.51 2.32
CA TYR A 86 17.69 -9.85 2.89
C TYR A 86 17.65 -11.24 3.54
N LYS A 87 18.81 -11.74 3.97
CA LYS A 87 18.91 -13.06 4.63
C LYS A 87 18.02 -13.11 5.87
N THR A 88 17.19 -14.17 5.97
CA THR A 88 16.20 -14.36 7.05
C THR A 88 16.49 -15.64 7.84
N PRO A 89 17.55 -15.69 8.66
CA PRO A 89 18.01 -16.92 9.29
C PRO A 89 17.11 -17.40 10.45
N SER A 90 16.34 -16.52 11.08
CA SER A 90 15.59 -16.85 12.30
C SER A 90 14.08 -16.94 12.04
N ASN A 91 13.55 -16.07 11.16
CA ASN A 91 12.12 -16.04 10.87
C ASN A 91 11.85 -15.52 9.45
N HIS A 92 10.93 -16.16 8.75
CA HIS A 92 10.53 -15.75 7.41
C HIS A 92 10.00 -14.31 7.38
N VAL A 93 10.01 -13.71 6.19
CA VAL A 93 9.30 -12.46 5.89
C VAL A 93 7.91 -12.78 5.36
N SER A 94 6.90 -12.00 5.76
CA SER A 94 5.57 -12.08 5.13
C SER A 94 5.06 -10.71 4.70
N SER A 95 4.44 -10.66 3.52
CA SER A 95 3.79 -9.47 2.98
C SER A 95 2.42 -9.86 2.43
N ILE A 96 1.36 -9.29 2.99
CA ILE A 96 -0.02 -9.53 2.57
C ILE A 96 -0.51 -8.28 1.85
N LYS A 97 -0.95 -8.46 0.62
CA LYS A 97 -1.53 -7.40 -0.22
C LYS A 97 -2.92 -7.84 -0.63
N LEU A 98 -3.92 -7.17 -0.10
CA LEU A 98 -5.32 -7.45 -0.37
C LEU A 98 -5.88 -6.29 -1.20
N LEU A 99 -6.47 -6.63 -2.34
CA LEU A 99 -7.22 -5.72 -3.20
C LEU A 99 -8.66 -6.27 -3.22
N ILE A 100 -9.59 -5.51 -2.64
CA ILE A 100 -11.01 -5.83 -2.56
C ILE A 100 -11.77 -4.87 -3.46
#